data_AF-A0A9W2URX2-F1
#
_entry.id   AF-A0A9W2URX2-F1
#
_cell.length_a   1.000
_cell.length_b   1.000
_cell.length_c   1.000
_cell.angle_alpha   90.00
_cell.angle_beta   90.00
_cell.angle_gamma   90.00
#
_symmetry.space_group_name_H-M   'P 1'
#
loop_
_entity.id
_entity.type
_entity.pdbx_description
1 polymer ?
#
loop_
_entity_poly.entity_id
_entity_poly.type
_entity_poly.pdbx_seq_one_letter_code
_entity_poly.pdbx_strand_id
1 'polypeptide(L)'
;MQEIIAGLEQFTFTFEKDVEMQKGTGLLPFQGMDKSGSAVCNFFAKGLCEKGKLCPLRHNRGEKMVVCKHWLRGLCKKGDQCNFLHQYDVTRMPECYFYSKFGDCNNKECPFLHVKPAFKTRDCPWYDQGFCKDGPLCKHRHVRKIMCANYFVGFCPEGPRCQFAQ
;
A
#
# COMPACT_ATOMS: atom_id res chain seq x y z
N MET A 1 -22.47 -28.60 -12.24
CA MET A 1 -23.81 -28.00 -12.40
C MET A 1 -23.55 -26.58 -12.86
N GLN A 2 -23.50 -26.39 -14.18
CA GLN A 2 -22.87 -25.22 -14.81
C GLN A 2 -23.83 -24.03 -14.85
N GLU A 3 -23.27 -22.81 -14.79
CA GLU A 3 -23.99 -21.53 -14.92
C GLU A 3 -24.85 -21.46 -16.19
N ILE A 4 -24.52 -22.23 -17.23
CA ILE A 4 -25.31 -22.31 -18.48
C ILE A 4 -26.64 -23.06 -18.28
N ILE A 5 -26.67 -24.05 -17.38
CA ILE A 5 -27.84 -24.90 -17.13
C ILE A 5 -28.73 -24.30 -16.04
N ALA A 6 -28.12 -23.65 -15.04
CA ALA A 6 -28.81 -23.10 -13.87
C ALA A 6 -28.31 -21.68 -13.55
N GLY A 7 -28.27 -20.81 -14.57
CA GLY A 7 -27.87 -19.41 -14.40
C GLY A 7 -28.90 -18.64 -13.56
N LEU A 8 -28.42 -17.97 -12.53
CA LEU A 8 -29.26 -17.22 -11.59
C LEU A 8 -29.23 -15.69 -11.81
N GLU A 9 -28.55 -15.23 -12.85
CA GLU A 9 -28.25 -13.81 -13.11
C GLU A 9 -29.49 -12.92 -13.28
N GLN A 10 -30.62 -13.49 -13.70
CA GLN A 10 -31.89 -12.77 -13.89
C GLN A 10 -32.78 -12.75 -12.64
N PHE A 11 -32.36 -13.44 -11.58
CA PHE A 11 -33.13 -13.52 -10.34
C PHE A 11 -32.52 -12.61 -9.29
N THR A 12 -33.34 -11.74 -8.70
CA THR A 12 -32.96 -11.03 -7.47
C THR A 12 -33.47 -11.82 -6.29
N PHE A 13 -32.56 -12.22 -5.39
CA PHE A 13 -32.96 -12.94 -4.20
C PHE A 13 -33.37 -11.98 -3.09
N THR A 14 -34.21 -12.47 -2.18
CA THR A 14 -34.60 -11.70 -0.98
C THR A 14 -33.40 -11.35 -0.12
N PHE A 15 -32.43 -12.27 0.01
CA PHE A 15 -31.23 -12.05 0.80
C PHE A 15 -30.36 -10.91 0.25
N GLU A 16 -30.31 -10.72 -1.08
CA GLU A 16 -29.53 -9.64 -1.69
C GLU A 16 -30.10 -8.29 -1.26
N LYS A 17 -31.43 -8.13 -1.37
CA LYS A 17 -32.13 -6.93 -0.90
C LYS A 17 -31.95 -6.71 0.59
N ASP A 18 -31.98 -7.78 1.40
CA ASP A 18 -31.83 -7.67 2.85
C ASP A 18 -30.40 -7.30 3.26
N VAL A 19 -29.37 -7.79 2.56
CA VAL A 19 -27.96 -7.42 2.75
C VAL A 19 -27.73 -5.96 2.37
N GLU A 20 -28.25 -5.53 1.20
CA GLU A 20 -28.12 -4.14 0.73
C GLU A 20 -28.79 -3.14 1.68
N MET A 21 -29.99 -3.48 2.15
CA MET A 21 -30.75 -2.68 3.11
C MET A 21 -30.29 -2.86 4.55
N GLN A 22 -29.28 -3.71 4.80
CA GLN A 22 -28.76 -4.06 6.12
C GLN A 22 -29.87 -4.43 7.12
N LYS A 23 -30.91 -5.14 6.67
CA LYS A 23 -32.02 -5.55 7.53
C LYS A 23 -31.54 -6.51 8.62
N GLY A 24 -32.17 -6.46 9.79
CA GLY A 24 -31.80 -7.30 10.93
C GLY A 24 -30.48 -6.95 11.60
N THR A 25 -29.78 -5.90 11.15
CA THR A 25 -28.59 -5.43 11.86
C THR A 25 -28.99 -4.62 13.09
N GLY A 26 -28.93 -5.24 14.28
CA GLY A 26 -29.12 -4.55 15.55
C GLY A 26 -28.02 -3.54 15.86
N LEU A 27 -28.08 -2.92 17.04
CA LEU A 27 -26.94 -2.17 17.59
C LEU A 27 -25.97 -3.15 18.28
N LEU A 28 -24.69 -2.82 18.28
CA LEU A 28 -23.72 -3.55 19.10
C LEU A 28 -24.05 -3.38 20.59
N PRO A 29 -23.87 -4.44 21.40
CA PRO A 29 -24.15 -4.39 22.83
C PRO A 29 -23.18 -3.48 23.59
N PHE A 30 -21.93 -3.35 23.11
CA PHE A 30 -20.90 -2.55 23.75
C PHE A 30 -20.18 -1.63 22.75
N GLN A 31 -19.75 -0.46 23.23
CA GLN A 31 -18.93 0.46 22.44
C GLN A 31 -17.50 -0.07 22.31
N GLY A 32 -16.89 0.15 21.14
CA GLY A 32 -15.48 -0.18 20.91
C GLY A 32 -15.20 -1.65 20.57
N MET A 33 -16.24 -2.47 20.36
CA MET A 33 -16.08 -3.80 19.77
C MET A 33 -15.41 -3.72 18.41
N ASP A 34 -14.53 -4.68 18.13
CA ASP A 34 -13.88 -4.78 16.85
C ASP A 34 -14.88 -5.27 15.80
N LYS A 35 -14.80 -4.66 14.62
CA LYS A 35 -15.70 -4.95 13.50
C LYS A 35 -14.94 -5.47 12.31
N SER A 36 -13.71 -5.95 12.53
CA SER A 36 -12.73 -6.22 11.47
C SER A 36 -13.24 -7.22 10.42
N GLY A 37 -14.04 -8.22 10.85
CA GLY A 37 -14.68 -9.21 10.00
C GLY A 37 -16.09 -8.85 9.48
N SER A 38 -16.65 -7.72 9.92
CA SER A 38 -17.95 -7.26 9.43
C SER A 38 -17.85 -6.64 8.04
N ALA A 39 -18.96 -6.62 7.29
CA ALA A 39 -19.06 -5.89 6.04
C ALA A 39 -18.88 -4.37 6.25
N VAL A 40 -18.52 -3.66 5.17
CA VAL A 40 -18.49 -2.19 5.16
C VAL A 40 -19.92 -1.65 5.14
N CYS A 41 -20.21 -0.64 5.96
CA CYS A 41 -21.54 -0.06 6.01
C CYS A 41 -21.81 0.82 4.77
N ASN A 42 -22.72 0.38 3.91
CA ASN A 42 -23.14 1.14 2.72
C ASN A 42 -23.80 2.48 3.07
N PHE A 43 -24.61 2.51 4.14
CA PHE A 43 -25.23 3.76 4.62
C PHE A 43 -24.20 4.75 5.15
N PHE A 44 -23.14 4.29 5.81
CA PHE A 44 -22.10 5.19 6.30
C PHE A 44 -21.28 5.78 5.15
N ALA A 45 -20.96 4.97 4.13
CA ALA A 45 -20.30 5.44 2.93
C ALA A 45 -21.12 6.54 2.20
N LYS A 46 -22.45 6.49 2.29
CA LYS A 46 -23.39 7.51 1.77
C LYS A 46 -23.69 8.66 2.74
N GLY A 47 -23.19 8.61 3.98
CA GLY A 47 -23.49 9.62 5.01
C GLY A 47 -24.86 9.48 5.71
N LEU A 48 -25.57 8.38 5.52
CA LEU A 48 -26.94 8.14 6.02
C LEU A 48 -27.02 7.20 7.24
N CYS A 49 -25.88 6.78 7.80
CA CYS A 49 -25.86 5.83 8.91
C CYS A 49 -26.18 6.49 10.25
N GLU A 50 -27.34 6.18 10.82
CA GLU A 50 -27.81 6.71 12.12
C GLU A 50 -27.22 5.95 13.32
N LYS A 51 -26.69 4.74 13.13
CA LYS A 51 -26.19 3.85 14.20
C LYS A 51 -24.86 4.32 14.83
N GLY A 52 -24.19 5.29 14.22
CA GLY A 52 -22.98 5.91 14.76
C GLY A 52 -21.88 4.90 15.10
N LYS A 53 -21.30 4.98 16.31
CA LYS A 53 -20.22 4.08 16.77
C LYS A 53 -20.70 2.66 17.09
N LEU A 54 -22.00 2.49 17.34
CA LEU A 54 -22.65 1.22 17.69
C LEU A 54 -23.11 0.43 16.46
N CYS A 55 -22.87 0.94 15.25
CA CYS A 55 -23.15 0.19 14.03
C CYS A 55 -22.32 -1.12 14.02
N PRO A 56 -22.94 -2.29 13.79
CA PRO A 56 -22.22 -3.57 13.73
C PRO A 56 -21.35 -3.73 12.47
N LEU A 57 -21.58 -2.88 11.47
CA LEU A 57 -20.80 -2.81 10.25
C LEU A 57 -19.66 -1.80 10.36
N ARG A 58 -18.63 -1.98 9.52
CA ARG A 58 -17.42 -1.17 9.54
C ARG A 58 -17.65 0.21 8.96
N HIS A 59 -17.17 1.22 9.67
CA HIS A 59 -17.12 2.60 9.21
C HIS A 59 -15.67 2.96 8.81
N ASN A 60 -15.36 2.92 7.52
CA ASN A 60 -14.07 3.35 7.01
C ASN A 60 -14.03 4.89 6.95
N ARG A 61 -13.25 5.52 7.83
CA ARG A 61 -13.03 6.97 7.83
C ARG A 61 -11.69 7.29 7.19
N GLY A 62 -11.73 8.05 6.10
CA GLY A 62 -10.55 8.54 5.39
C GLY A 62 -9.77 7.49 4.62
N GLU A 63 -8.82 7.96 3.81
CA GLU A 63 -7.88 7.12 3.08
C GLU A 63 -6.74 6.70 4.01
N LYS A 64 -6.61 5.39 4.23
CA LYS A 64 -5.54 4.81 5.04
C LYS A 64 -4.50 4.19 4.10
N MET A 65 -3.27 4.66 4.22
CA MET A 65 -2.21 4.32 3.25
C MET A 65 -1.51 3.00 3.52
N VAL A 66 -1.37 2.60 4.79
CA VAL A 66 -0.56 1.45 5.19
C VAL A 66 -1.38 0.44 5.97
N VAL A 67 -1.23 -0.85 5.64
CA VAL A 67 -1.90 -1.96 6.31
C VAL A 67 -1.49 -2.05 7.79
N CYS A 68 -2.47 -2.27 8.65
CA CYS A 68 -2.28 -2.41 10.09
C CYS A 68 -1.62 -3.76 10.43
N LYS A 69 -0.39 -3.72 10.93
CA LYS A 69 0.33 -4.93 11.37
C LYS A 69 -0.39 -5.74 12.47
N HIS A 70 -1.19 -5.09 13.31
CA HIS A 70 -1.93 -5.76 14.39
C HIS A 70 -3.22 -6.40 13.89
N TRP A 71 -3.86 -5.80 12.88
CA TRP A 71 -5.06 -6.35 12.25
C TRP A 71 -4.75 -7.63 11.47
N LEU A 72 -3.60 -7.69 10.79
CA LEU A 72 -3.13 -8.91 10.12
C LEU A 72 -3.01 -10.13 11.07
N ARG A 73 -2.88 -9.88 12.37
CA ARG A 73 -2.80 -10.91 13.42
C ARG A 73 -4.11 -11.10 14.19
N GLY A 74 -5.16 -10.34 13.86
CA GLY A 74 -6.42 -10.34 14.62
C GLY A 74 -6.35 -9.65 15.99
N LEU A 75 -5.32 -8.84 16.26
CA LEU A 75 -5.06 -8.25 17.59
C LEU A 75 -5.34 -6.74 17.66
N CYS A 76 -5.99 -6.15 16.65
CA CYS A 76 -6.22 -4.71 16.63
C CYS A 76 -7.39 -4.31 17.54
N LYS A 77 -7.08 -3.69 18.69
CA LYS A 77 -8.08 -3.15 19.63
C LYS A 77 -8.72 -1.82 19.20
N LYS A 78 -8.16 -1.15 18.19
CA LYS A 78 -8.63 0.18 17.76
C LYS A 78 -9.83 0.09 16.80
N GLY A 79 -10.14 -1.09 16.25
CA GLY A 79 -11.24 -1.29 15.32
C GLY A 79 -11.26 -0.27 14.19
N ASP A 80 -12.42 0.35 13.95
CA ASP A 80 -12.60 1.38 12.92
C ASP A 80 -11.75 2.64 13.15
N GLN A 81 -11.43 2.96 14.41
CA GLN A 81 -10.64 4.11 14.81
C GLN A 81 -9.13 3.89 14.64
N CYS A 82 -8.73 2.74 14.07
CA CYS A 82 -7.34 2.50 13.74
C CYS A 82 -6.87 3.45 12.62
N ASN A 83 -5.73 4.12 12.81
CA ASN A 83 -5.12 4.98 11.79
C ASN A 83 -4.55 4.21 10.59
N PHE A 84 -4.50 2.88 10.69
CA PHE A 84 -3.96 1.99 9.66
C PHE A 84 -5.08 1.22 8.96
N LEU A 85 -4.80 0.79 7.73
CA LEU A 85 -5.75 0.11 6.86
C LEU A 85 -6.04 -1.31 7.37
N HIS A 86 -7.31 -1.66 7.47
CA HIS A 86 -7.80 -3.01 7.80
C HIS A 86 -8.31 -3.70 6.53
N GLN A 87 -7.41 -3.84 5.56
CA GLN A 87 -7.63 -4.48 4.27
C GLN A 87 -6.34 -5.20 3.90
N TYR A 88 -6.46 -6.39 3.32
CA TYR A 88 -5.30 -7.12 2.85
C TYR A 88 -4.91 -6.57 1.47
N ASP A 89 -3.84 -5.79 1.46
CA ASP A 89 -3.27 -5.22 0.24
C ASP A 89 -1.74 -5.33 0.31
N VAL A 90 -1.18 -6.13 -0.59
CA VAL A 90 0.25 -6.44 -0.63
C VAL A 90 1.07 -5.20 -1.00
N THR A 91 0.52 -4.29 -1.80
CA THR A 91 1.21 -3.07 -2.27
C THR A 91 1.35 -2.02 -1.15
N ARG A 92 0.40 -2.02 -0.21
CA ARG A 92 0.32 -1.10 0.92
C ARG A 92 0.79 -1.72 2.23
N MET A 93 1.50 -2.84 2.16
CA MET A 93 2.05 -3.50 3.34
C MET A 93 3.15 -2.65 3.97
N PRO A 94 3.29 -2.59 5.30
CA PRO A 94 4.44 -1.92 5.91
C PRO A 94 5.77 -2.58 5.51
N GLU A 95 6.84 -1.79 5.59
CA GLU A 95 8.20 -2.25 5.30
C GLU A 95 8.67 -3.30 6.31
N CYS A 96 9.43 -4.29 5.82
CA CYS A 96 10.04 -5.30 6.67
C CYS A 96 11.15 -4.68 7.50
N TYR A 97 10.99 -4.71 8.82
CA TYR A 97 11.99 -4.19 9.75
C TYR A 97 13.36 -4.88 9.59
N PHE A 98 13.37 -6.21 9.49
CA PHE A 98 14.61 -6.99 9.40
C PHE A 98 15.37 -6.69 8.11
N TYR A 99 14.68 -6.71 6.98
CA TYR A 99 15.29 -6.39 5.69
C TYR A 99 15.78 -4.94 5.62
N SER A 100 14.98 -3.98 6.11
CA SER A 100 15.37 -2.57 6.09
C SER A 100 16.57 -2.27 7.00
N LYS A 101 16.75 -2.99 8.10
CA LYS A 101 17.81 -2.71 9.09
C LYS A 101 19.07 -3.54 8.86
N PHE A 102 18.92 -4.83 8.55
CA PHE A 102 20.03 -5.78 8.43
C PHE A 102 20.35 -6.16 6.98
N GLY A 103 19.54 -5.72 6.02
CA GLY A 103 19.70 -6.06 4.61
C GLY A 103 19.22 -7.47 4.24
N ASP A 104 18.77 -8.25 5.23
CA ASP A 104 18.35 -9.63 5.03
C ASP A 104 17.12 -10.00 5.87
N CYS A 105 16.31 -10.93 5.38
CA CYS A 105 15.12 -11.42 6.05
C CYS A 105 15.07 -12.95 6.01
N ASN A 106 14.99 -13.58 7.18
CA ASN A 106 14.99 -15.03 7.30
C ASN A 106 13.71 -15.70 6.74
N ASN A 107 12.61 -14.94 6.64
CA ASN A 107 11.34 -15.46 6.14
C ASN A 107 11.29 -15.34 4.62
N LYS A 108 11.24 -16.50 3.92
CA LYS A 108 11.10 -16.56 2.45
C LYS A 108 9.76 -15.97 1.99
N GLU A 109 8.68 -16.33 2.66
CA GLU A 109 7.33 -15.79 2.43
C GLU A 109 7.05 -14.62 3.37
N CYS A 110 7.90 -13.59 3.34
CA CYS A 110 7.69 -12.38 4.14
C CYS A 110 6.57 -11.53 3.50
N PRO A 111 5.44 -11.29 4.19
CA PRO A 111 4.37 -10.47 3.63
C PRO A 111 4.76 -8.98 3.54
N PHE A 112 5.75 -8.54 4.33
CA PHE A 112 6.19 -7.14 4.42
C PHE A 112 7.10 -6.73 3.26
N LEU A 113 7.07 -5.44 2.91
CA LEU A 113 7.83 -4.94 1.76
C LEU A 113 9.34 -4.99 2.00
N HIS A 114 10.08 -5.64 1.10
CA HIS A 114 11.54 -5.65 1.04
C HIS A 114 12.04 -4.53 0.10
N VAL A 115 12.14 -3.31 0.63
CA VAL A 115 12.64 -2.15 -0.12
C VAL A 115 14.15 -2.02 0.05
N LYS A 116 14.92 -2.09 -1.05
CA LYS A 116 16.37 -1.90 -1.00
C LYS A 116 16.70 -0.43 -0.66
N PRO A 117 17.57 -0.16 0.34
CA PRO A 117 17.93 1.20 0.75
C PRO A 117 18.51 2.06 -0.38
N ALA A 118 19.13 1.44 -1.38
CA ALA A 118 19.73 2.10 -2.53
C ALA A 118 18.74 2.95 -3.37
N PHE A 119 17.43 2.75 -3.19
CA PHE A 119 16.38 3.54 -3.83
C PHE A 119 15.86 4.71 -2.97
N LYS A 120 16.21 4.79 -1.68
CA LYS A 120 15.77 5.88 -0.78
C LYS A 120 16.74 7.05 -0.72
N THR A 121 18.04 6.81 -0.94
CA THR A 121 19.03 7.89 -0.97
C THR A 121 18.92 8.61 -2.31
N ARG A 122 18.44 9.86 -2.30
CA ARG A 122 18.47 10.71 -3.49
C ARG A 122 19.91 10.85 -3.99
N ASP A 123 20.07 10.87 -5.31
CA ASP A 123 21.35 11.16 -5.93
C ASP A 123 21.82 12.56 -5.52
N CYS A 124 23.12 12.70 -5.26
CA CYS A 124 23.70 13.97 -4.82
C CYS A 124 23.68 14.97 -5.98
N PRO A 125 22.94 16.09 -5.88
CA PRO A 125 22.89 17.06 -6.97
C PRO A 125 24.26 17.64 -7.33
N TRP A 126 25.13 17.82 -6.32
CA TRP A 126 26.47 18.37 -6.50
C TRP A 126 27.42 17.38 -7.18
N TYR A 127 27.37 16.10 -6.80
CA TYR A 127 28.18 15.08 -7.47
C TYR A 127 27.70 14.82 -8.90
N ASP A 128 26.39 14.94 -9.15
CA ASP A 128 25.82 14.81 -10.50
C ASP A 128 26.30 15.93 -11.44
N GLN A 129 26.64 17.10 -10.88
CA GLN A 129 27.31 18.22 -11.56
C GLN A 129 28.83 18.06 -11.67
N GLY A 130 29.40 17.00 -11.07
CA GLY A 130 30.81 16.62 -11.21
C GLY A 130 31.62 16.65 -9.91
N PHE A 131 31.22 17.43 -8.90
CA PHE A 131 31.98 17.55 -7.66
C PHE A 131 31.10 17.75 -6.42
N CYS A 132 31.28 16.90 -5.42
CA CYS A 132 30.66 17.06 -4.12
C CYS A 132 31.71 17.44 -3.07
N LYS A 133 31.48 18.58 -2.38
CA LYS A 133 32.33 19.08 -1.30
C LYS A 133 32.49 18.11 -0.12
N ASP A 134 31.45 17.31 0.14
CA ASP A 134 31.44 16.34 1.26
C ASP A 134 32.18 15.04 0.87
N GLY A 135 32.57 14.90 -0.40
CA GLY A 135 33.35 13.78 -0.91
C GLY A 135 32.73 12.42 -0.55
N PRO A 136 33.53 11.42 -0.12
CA PRO A 136 33.02 10.09 0.24
C PRO A 136 32.18 10.07 1.53
N LEU A 137 32.12 11.17 2.29
CA LEU A 137 31.29 11.31 3.48
C LEU A 137 29.90 11.90 3.16
N CYS A 138 29.58 12.15 1.89
CA CYS A 138 28.29 12.69 1.51
C CYS A 138 27.14 11.72 1.89
N LYS A 139 26.08 12.28 2.48
CA LYS A 139 24.85 11.55 2.81
C LYS A 139 24.08 11.08 1.56
N HIS A 140 24.30 11.72 0.42
CA HIS A 140 23.60 11.46 -0.83
C HIS A 140 24.38 10.48 -1.71
N ARG A 141 23.68 9.75 -2.60
CA ARG A 141 24.31 8.74 -3.44
C ARG A 141 25.13 9.41 -4.54
N HIS A 142 26.42 9.06 -4.64
CA HIS A 142 27.30 9.49 -5.72
C HIS A 142 27.27 8.45 -6.84
N VAL A 143 26.64 8.78 -7.97
CA VAL A 143 26.61 7.93 -9.16
C VAL A 143 27.58 8.51 -10.18
N ARG A 144 28.59 7.73 -10.55
CA ARG A 144 29.57 8.16 -11.56
C ARG A 144 28.96 8.02 -12.95
N LYS A 145 28.79 9.13 -13.66
CA LYS A 145 28.46 9.12 -15.09
C LYS A 145 29.71 8.74 -15.90
N ILE A 146 29.57 7.78 -16.80
CA ILE A 146 30.61 7.39 -17.75
C ILE A 146 30.20 7.99 -19.09
N MET A 147 30.91 9.04 -19.53
CA MET A 147 30.69 9.61 -20.85
C MET A 147 31.25 8.69 -21.93
N CYS A 148 30.58 8.63 -23.08
CA CYS A 148 31.11 7.96 -24.26
C CYS A 148 32.33 8.71 -24.77
N ALA A 149 33.49 8.07 -24.74
CA ALA A 149 34.73 8.63 -25.26
C ALA A 149 34.58 9.07 -26.74
N ASN A 150 33.95 8.23 -27.58
CA ASN A 150 33.72 8.53 -28.99
C ASN A 150 32.76 9.70 -29.19
N TYR A 151 31.80 9.90 -28.30
CA TYR A 151 30.90 11.07 -28.35
C TYR A 151 31.65 12.34 -27.98
N PHE A 152 32.47 12.27 -26.92
CA PHE A 152 33.32 13.37 -26.49
C PHE A 152 34.31 13.82 -27.58
N VAL A 153 34.89 12.88 -28.33
CA VAL A 153 35.80 13.20 -29.45
C VAL A 153 35.07 13.47 -30.79
N GLY A 154 33.74 13.42 -30.83
CA GLY A 154 32.93 13.77 -32.01
C GLY A 154 32.77 12.66 -33.07
N PHE A 155 33.20 11.43 -32.78
CA PHE A 155 33.14 10.28 -33.69
C PHE A 155 32.06 9.26 -33.34
N CYS A 156 31.13 9.58 -32.42
CA CYS A 156 30.08 8.64 -32.05
C CYS A 156 29.05 8.48 -33.19
N PRO A 157 28.81 7.26 -33.69
CA PRO A 157 27.85 7.02 -34.77
C PRO A 157 26.39 7.37 -34.36
N GLU A 158 26.08 7.29 -33.07
CA GLU A 158 24.77 7.67 -32.52
C GLU A 158 24.59 9.20 -32.39
N GLY A 159 25.69 9.97 -32.47
CA GLY A 159 25.68 11.42 -32.31
C GLY A 159 24.92 11.84 -31.04
N PRO A 160 24.08 12.89 -31.09
CA PRO A 160 23.32 13.40 -29.94
C PRO A 160 22.35 12.39 -29.29
N ARG A 161 22.08 11.26 -29.96
CA ARG A 161 21.21 10.19 -29.45
C ARG A 161 21.96 9.16 -28.62
N CYS A 162 23.28 9.33 -28.44
CA CYS A 162 24.08 8.42 -27.60
C CYS A 162 23.57 8.43 -26.15
N GLN A 163 23.28 7.23 -25.62
CA GLN A 163 22.84 7.03 -24.23
C GLN A 163 23.86 7.58 -23.19
N PHE A 164 25.12 7.74 -23.60
CA PHE A 164 26.23 8.21 -22.78
C PHE A 164 26.77 9.57 -23.27
N ALA A 165 25.92 10.37 -23.92
CA ALA A 165 26.24 11.72 -24.37
C ALA A 165 26.42 12.74 -23.23
N GLN A 166 26.08 12.38 -21.99
CA GLN A 166 26.00 13.25 -20.83
C GLN A 166 26.61 12.62 -19.58
#